data_AF-A0A0L6WBM3-F1
#
_entry.id   AF-A0A0L6WBM3-F1
#
_cell.length_a   1.000
_cell.length_b   1.000
_cell.length_c   1.000
_cell.angle_alpha   90.00
_cell.angle_beta   90.00
_cell.angle_gamma   90.00
#
_symmetry.space_group_name_H-M   'P 1'
#
loop_
_entity.id
_entity.type
_entity.pdbx_description
1 polymer ?
#
loop_
_entity_poly.entity_id
_entity_poly.type
_entity_poly.pdbx_seq_one_letter_code
_entity_poly.pdbx_strand_id
1 'polypeptide(L)'
;MSTIASSSTPPPNRHALTAIEKQRGQLEKLLKDPHKPAYIAPAPKEKTIRPPREMMKNVQGSSAGAGSGEFHVYKASRRREYERLKLLEDTTQKEIAEAEFERKRREAEEAAEAKTAKNRAKRQKKKDRAKAKGTGTQDDKEPSQGQDAHARVPIKKRRLVNGKEMIFRQPGEESDDSEANVPPDMSQEPVEDTIIAGSEAVPVAELPRVTFIEE
;
A
#
# COMPACT_ATOMS: atom_id res chain seq x y z
N MET A 1 6.84 23.75 -49.11
CA MET A 1 8.25 23.32 -49.25
C MET A 1 8.50 22.20 -48.27
N SER A 2 8.82 21.03 -48.80
CA SER A 2 9.10 19.77 -48.10
C SER A 2 10.54 19.76 -47.63
N THR A 3 10.81 19.38 -46.37
CA THR A 3 12.04 18.69 -45.90
C THR A 3 11.98 18.53 -44.37
N ILE A 4 11.77 17.31 -43.86
CA ILE A 4 12.64 16.65 -42.85
C ILE A 4 12.42 15.15 -43.04
N ALA A 5 13.14 14.56 -43.98
CA ALA A 5 13.39 13.12 -44.00
C ALA A 5 14.81 12.92 -43.47
N SER A 6 14.91 12.50 -42.21
CA SER A 6 16.13 11.88 -41.69
C SER A 6 15.72 10.81 -40.68
N SER A 7 15.15 9.71 -41.18
CA SER A 7 15.02 8.48 -40.41
C SER A 7 16.38 7.77 -40.41
N SER A 8 17.37 8.32 -39.71
CA SER A 8 18.57 7.58 -39.34
C SER A 8 18.19 6.67 -38.17
N THR A 9 17.91 5.40 -38.43
CA THR A 9 17.88 4.40 -37.36
C THR A 9 19.25 4.42 -36.67
N PRO A 10 19.35 4.80 -35.40
CA PRO A 10 20.63 4.82 -34.70
C PRO A 10 21.18 3.38 -34.64
N PRO A 11 22.51 3.20 -34.68
CA PRO A 11 23.11 1.88 -34.58
C PRO A 11 22.66 1.19 -33.29
N PRO A 12 22.53 -0.15 -33.27
CA PRO A 12 22.06 -0.87 -32.09
C PRO A 12 22.98 -0.59 -30.90
N ASN A 13 22.42 0.02 -29.85
CA ASN A 13 23.16 0.31 -28.62
C ASN A 13 23.67 -1.00 -28.02
N ARG A 14 25.00 -1.09 -27.82
CA ARG A 14 25.67 -2.25 -27.22
C ARG A 14 25.59 -2.28 -25.68
N HIS A 15 24.80 -1.38 -25.09
CA HIS A 15 24.67 -1.19 -23.65
C HIS A 15 23.20 -1.25 -23.22
N ALA A 16 22.96 -1.54 -21.94
CA ALA A 16 21.62 -1.52 -21.37
C ALA A 16 21.04 -0.10 -21.43
N LEU A 17 19.89 0.05 -22.08
CA LEU A 17 19.24 1.35 -22.26
C LEU A 17 18.90 2.00 -20.92
N THR A 18 19.18 3.29 -20.79
CA THR A 18 18.76 4.10 -19.64
C THR A 18 17.24 4.22 -19.58
N ALA A 19 16.68 4.58 -18.42
CA ALA A 19 15.23 4.76 -18.28
C ALA A 19 14.68 5.82 -19.26
N ILE A 20 15.45 6.89 -19.49
CA ILE A 20 15.11 7.98 -20.41
C ILE A 20 15.16 7.49 -21.86
N GLU A 21 16.16 6.70 -22.24
CA GLU A 21 16.24 6.12 -23.59
C GLU A 21 15.08 5.17 -23.90
N LYS A 22 14.65 4.36 -22.92
CA LYS A 22 13.48 3.49 -23.07
C LYS A 22 12.20 4.29 -23.31
N GLN A 23 12.01 5.38 -22.55
CA GLN A 23 10.88 6.28 -22.73
C GLN A 23 10.94 6.98 -24.09
N ARG A 24 12.13 7.47 -24.50
CA ARG A 24 12.34 8.08 -25.80
C ARG A 24 11.97 7.14 -26.95
N GLY A 25 12.43 5.88 -26.92
CA GLY A 25 12.08 4.90 -27.94
C GLY A 25 10.57 4.56 -27.97
N GLN A 26 9.90 4.55 -26.81
CA GLN A 26 8.43 4.40 -26.74
C GLN A 26 7.71 5.62 -27.34
N LEU A 27 8.17 6.84 -27.05
CA LEU A 27 7.63 8.08 -27.60
C LEU A 27 7.84 8.16 -29.11
N GLU A 28 9.03 7.86 -29.62
CA GLU A 28 9.33 7.81 -31.05
C GLU A 28 8.41 6.81 -31.77
N LYS A 29 8.12 5.66 -31.14
CA LYS A 29 7.17 4.68 -31.67
C LYS A 29 5.72 5.17 -31.68
N LEU A 30 5.28 5.88 -30.63
CA LEU A 30 3.93 6.46 -30.54
C LEU A 30 3.74 7.63 -31.51
N LEU A 31 4.76 8.49 -31.65
CA LEU A 31 4.74 9.68 -32.50
C LEU A 31 4.92 9.38 -33.99
N LYS A 32 5.33 8.15 -34.35
CA LYS A 32 5.40 7.69 -35.74
C LYS A 32 4.04 7.80 -36.44
N ASP A 33 2.96 7.45 -35.73
CA ASP A 33 1.58 7.47 -36.24
C ASP A 33 0.64 8.17 -35.24
N PRO A 34 0.58 9.52 -35.24
CA PRO A 34 -0.16 10.29 -34.23
C PRO A 34 -1.68 10.13 -34.30
N HIS A 35 -2.23 9.63 -35.41
CA HIS A 35 -3.65 9.35 -35.57
C HIS A 35 -4.10 8.05 -34.89
N LYS A 36 -3.15 7.16 -34.51
CA LYS A 36 -3.49 5.91 -33.85
C LYS A 36 -3.73 6.17 -32.36
N PRO A 37 -4.91 5.85 -31.81
CA PRO A 37 -5.16 6.01 -30.38
C PRO A 37 -4.17 5.15 -29.57
N ALA A 38 -3.59 5.75 -28.54
CA ALA A 38 -2.69 5.04 -27.64
C ALA A 38 -3.44 3.93 -26.89
N TYR A 39 -2.89 2.72 -26.92
CA TYR A 39 -3.48 1.60 -26.18
C TYR A 39 -3.12 1.71 -24.70
N ILE A 40 -4.11 2.01 -23.87
CA ILE A 40 -4.01 1.96 -22.41
C ILE A 40 -4.57 0.62 -21.97
N ALA A 41 -3.75 -0.20 -21.33
CA ALA A 41 -4.21 -1.50 -20.84
C ALA A 41 -5.28 -1.29 -19.74
N PRO A 42 -6.39 -2.04 -19.76
CA PRO A 42 -7.36 -2.00 -18.69
C PRO A 42 -6.75 -2.54 -17.39
N ALA A 43 -7.39 -2.24 -16.26
CA ALA A 43 -6.99 -2.74 -14.95
C ALA A 43 -6.85 -4.27 -14.95
N PRO A 44 -5.87 -4.84 -14.21
CA PRO A 44 -5.69 -6.27 -14.10
C PRO A 44 -6.96 -6.91 -13.54
N LYS A 45 -7.48 -7.91 -14.24
CA LYS A 45 -8.66 -8.66 -13.79
C LYS A 45 -8.27 -9.69 -12.74
N GLU A 46 -9.12 -9.86 -11.75
CA GLU A 46 -8.97 -10.92 -10.77
C GLU A 46 -9.08 -12.29 -11.45
N LYS A 47 -8.33 -13.27 -10.93
CA LYS A 47 -8.38 -14.64 -11.43
C LYS A 47 -9.75 -15.20 -11.08
N THR A 48 -10.53 -15.59 -12.08
CA THR A 48 -11.83 -16.23 -11.90
C THR A 48 -11.84 -17.60 -12.54
N ILE A 49 -12.57 -18.53 -11.93
CA ILE A 49 -12.73 -19.89 -12.46
C ILE A 49 -14.00 -19.92 -13.29
N ARG A 50 -13.97 -20.68 -14.39
CA ARG A 50 -15.16 -20.85 -15.23
C ARG A 50 -16.28 -21.48 -14.40
N PRO A 51 -17.50 -20.95 -14.48
CA PRO A 51 -18.63 -21.53 -13.74
C PRO A 51 -18.85 -22.99 -14.16
N PRO A 52 -19.29 -23.86 -13.23
CA PRO A 52 -19.67 -25.22 -13.57
C PRO A 52 -20.80 -25.21 -14.62
N ARG A 53 -20.83 -26.23 -15.47
CA ARG A 53 -21.91 -26.38 -16.45
C ARG A 53 -23.17 -26.87 -15.73
N GLU A 54 -24.32 -26.25 -16.02
CA GLU A 54 -25.60 -26.59 -15.40
C GLU A 54 -26.09 -28.00 -15.75
N MET A 55 -25.97 -28.39 -17.03
CA MET A 55 -26.38 -29.71 -17.50
C MET A 55 -25.22 -30.39 -18.24
N MET A 56 -24.88 -31.60 -17.79
CA MET A 56 -23.94 -32.47 -18.49
C MET A 56 -24.72 -33.30 -19.50
N LYS A 57 -24.36 -33.21 -20.79
CA LYS A 57 -25.09 -33.88 -21.88
C LYS A 57 -24.82 -35.38 -21.98
N ASN A 58 -23.70 -35.84 -21.42
CA ASN A 58 -23.19 -37.20 -21.59
C ASN A 58 -23.06 -37.90 -20.22
N VAL A 59 -24.15 -37.98 -19.45
CA VAL A 59 -24.15 -38.71 -18.18
C VAL A 59 -24.40 -40.18 -18.47
N GLN A 60 -23.39 -41.02 -18.24
CA GLN A 60 -23.53 -42.47 -18.33
C GLN A 60 -24.39 -42.98 -17.14
N GLY A 61 -25.17 -44.04 -17.34
CA GLY A 61 -26.06 -44.58 -16.31
C GLY A 61 -25.32 -45.01 -15.04
N SER A 62 -25.97 -44.93 -13.88
CA SER A 62 -25.34 -45.12 -12.56
C SER A 62 -24.76 -46.52 -12.33
N SER A 63 -25.25 -47.54 -13.03
CA SER A 63 -24.77 -48.93 -12.96
C SER A 63 -23.77 -49.28 -14.06
N ALA A 64 -23.50 -48.36 -14.99
CA ALA A 64 -22.59 -48.63 -16.09
C ALA A 64 -21.13 -48.54 -15.61
N GLY A 65 -20.28 -49.46 -16.08
CA GLY A 65 -18.88 -49.56 -15.64
C GLY A 65 -18.02 -48.34 -15.99
N ALA A 66 -16.84 -48.24 -15.35
CA ALA A 66 -15.89 -47.16 -15.62
C ALA A 66 -15.39 -47.21 -17.07
N GLY A 67 -15.69 -46.17 -17.85
CA GLY A 67 -15.19 -46.00 -19.21
C GLY A 67 -13.72 -45.56 -19.22
N SER A 68 -13.03 -45.74 -20.35
CA SER A 68 -11.62 -45.33 -20.53
C SER A 68 -11.39 -43.81 -20.39
N GLY A 69 -12.43 -43.00 -20.62
CA GLY A 69 -12.38 -41.54 -20.49
C GLY A 69 -12.62 -41.01 -19.06
N GLU A 70 -13.11 -41.84 -18.14
CA GLU A 70 -13.55 -41.38 -16.81
C GLU A 70 -12.39 -40.84 -15.98
N PHE A 71 -11.20 -41.43 -16.11
CA PHE A 71 -9.99 -40.94 -15.45
C PHE A 71 -9.67 -39.49 -15.82
N HIS A 72 -9.82 -39.12 -17.10
CA HIS A 72 -9.55 -37.75 -17.55
C HIS A 72 -10.64 -36.77 -17.08
N VAL A 73 -11.89 -37.22 -17.02
CA VAL A 73 -13.00 -36.44 -16.45
C VAL A 73 -12.72 -36.11 -14.98
N TYR A 74 -12.36 -37.12 -14.18
CA TYR A 74 -11.98 -36.93 -12.78
C TYR A 74 -10.75 -36.03 -12.60
N LYS A 75 -9.69 -36.24 -13.39
CA LYS A 75 -8.49 -35.39 -13.33
C LYS A 75 -8.82 -33.91 -13.61
N ALA A 76 -9.67 -33.66 -14.60
CA ALA A 76 -10.09 -32.31 -14.96
C ALA A 76 -11.06 -31.69 -13.95
N SER A 77 -11.97 -32.46 -13.35
CA SER A 77 -12.87 -31.97 -12.29
C SER A 77 -12.10 -31.68 -11.00
N ARG A 78 -11.21 -32.58 -10.59
CA ARG A 78 -10.37 -32.41 -9.40
C ARG A 78 -9.44 -31.20 -9.50
N ARG A 79 -8.81 -30.99 -10.66
CA ARG A 79 -7.99 -29.79 -10.91
C ARG A 79 -8.82 -28.51 -10.78
N ARG A 80 -10.00 -28.47 -11.39
CA ARG A 80 -10.92 -27.31 -11.29
C ARG A 80 -11.36 -27.06 -9.84
N GLU A 81 -11.61 -28.13 -9.08
CA GLU A 81 -12.03 -28.01 -7.69
C GLU A 81 -10.90 -27.51 -6.78
N TYR A 82 -9.67 -27.98 -6.97
CA TYR A 82 -8.51 -27.45 -6.25
C TYR A 82 -8.22 -26.00 -6.59
N GLU A 83 -8.34 -25.61 -7.85
CA GLU A 83 -8.25 -24.20 -8.23
C GLU A 83 -9.34 -23.38 -7.53
N ARG A 84 -10.56 -23.91 -7.41
CA ARG A 84 -11.70 -23.24 -6.77
C ARG A 84 -11.50 -23.06 -5.27
N LEU A 85 -11.10 -24.12 -4.58
CA LEU A 85 -10.79 -24.07 -3.15
C LEU A 85 -9.62 -23.11 -2.87
N LYS A 86 -8.57 -23.15 -3.69
CA LYS A 86 -7.44 -22.24 -3.57
C LYS A 86 -7.84 -20.78 -3.77
N LEU A 87 -8.67 -20.48 -4.78
CA LEU A 87 -9.16 -19.13 -5.01
C LEU A 87 -9.97 -18.64 -3.81
N LEU A 88 -10.87 -19.48 -3.29
CA LEU A 88 -11.68 -19.15 -2.12
C LEU A 88 -10.79 -18.86 -0.89
N GLU A 89 -9.78 -19.69 -0.64
CA GLU A 89 -8.83 -19.50 0.45
C GLU A 89 -7.98 -18.23 0.25
N ASP A 90 -7.49 -17.97 -0.96
CA ASP A 90 -6.75 -16.75 -1.29
C ASP A 90 -7.62 -15.50 -1.09
N THR A 91 -8.92 -15.56 -1.41
CA THR A 91 -9.86 -14.44 -1.21
C THR A 91 -10.15 -14.20 0.27
N THR A 92 -10.41 -15.25 1.05
CA THR A 92 -10.70 -15.11 2.48
C THR A 92 -9.48 -14.58 3.23
N GLN A 93 -8.27 -15.04 2.90
CA GLN A 93 -7.04 -14.52 3.48
C GLN A 93 -6.83 -13.03 3.17
N LYS A 94 -7.13 -12.59 1.94
CA LYS A 94 -7.07 -11.17 1.57
C LYS A 94 -8.10 -10.33 2.31
N GLU A 95 -9.34 -10.78 2.38
CA GLU A 95 -10.41 -10.09 3.09
C GLU A 95 -10.07 -9.91 4.58
N ILE A 96 -9.52 -10.94 5.23
CA ILE A 96 -9.06 -10.86 6.62
C ILE A 96 -7.92 -9.83 6.74
N ALA A 97 -6.91 -9.90 5.88
CA ALA A 97 -5.78 -8.99 5.91
C ALA A 97 -6.20 -7.52 5.65
N GLU A 98 -7.12 -7.29 4.73
CA GLU A 98 -7.68 -5.98 4.42
C GLU A 98 -8.50 -5.43 5.58
N ALA A 99 -9.37 -6.24 6.19
CA ALA A 99 -10.15 -5.85 7.36
C ALA A 99 -9.26 -5.50 8.57
N GLU A 100 -8.21 -6.28 8.81
CA GLU A 100 -7.24 -5.98 9.85
C GLU A 100 -6.46 -4.69 9.57
N PHE A 101 -6.06 -4.49 8.32
CA PHE A 101 -5.35 -3.29 7.89
C PHE A 101 -6.22 -2.05 8.04
N GLU A 102 -7.48 -2.11 7.60
CA GLU A 102 -8.44 -1.01 7.71
C GLU A 102 -8.73 -0.67 9.17
N ARG A 103 -8.90 -1.68 10.03
CA ARG A 103 -9.06 -1.48 11.47
C ARG A 103 -7.86 -0.75 12.08
N LYS A 104 -6.64 -1.23 11.83
CA LYS A 104 -5.39 -0.61 12.31
C LYS A 104 -5.22 0.82 11.77
N ARG A 105 -5.54 1.04 10.49
CA ARG A 105 -5.49 2.36 9.85
C ARG A 105 -6.45 3.34 10.52
N ARG A 106 -7.70 2.92 10.74
CA ARG A 106 -8.73 3.72 11.38
C ARG A 106 -8.36 4.08 12.82
N GLU A 107 -7.87 3.12 13.60
CA GLU A 107 -7.39 3.36 14.97
C GLU A 107 -6.23 4.39 14.99
N ALA A 108 -5.30 4.30 14.05
CA ALA A 108 -4.18 5.23 13.92
C ALA A 108 -4.64 6.64 13.52
N GLU A 109 -5.60 6.73 12.60
CA GLU A 109 -6.20 7.98 12.15
C GLU A 109 -6.99 8.65 13.28
N GLU A 110 -7.86 7.91 13.98
CA GLU A 110 -8.60 8.40 15.15
C GLU A 110 -7.68 8.89 16.27
N ALA A 111 -6.58 8.17 16.54
CA ALA A 111 -5.58 8.59 17.52
C ALA A 111 -4.84 9.89 17.10
N ALA A 112 -4.55 10.05 15.81
CA ALA A 112 -3.95 11.26 15.27
C ALA A 112 -4.95 12.44 15.30
N GLU A 113 -6.20 12.20 14.94
CA GLU A 113 -7.29 13.17 15.01
C GLU A 113 -7.57 13.62 16.44
N ALA A 114 -7.64 12.71 17.41
CA ALA A 114 -7.83 13.07 18.82
C ALA A 114 -6.70 13.98 19.34
N LYS A 115 -5.44 13.68 18.98
CA LYS A 115 -4.27 14.50 19.34
C LYS A 115 -4.33 15.87 18.66
N THR A 116 -4.63 15.91 17.36
CA THR A 116 -4.69 17.17 16.60
C THR A 116 -5.89 18.03 17.02
N ALA A 117 -7.05 17.45 17.28
CA ALA A 117 -8.25 18.12 17.78
C ALA A 117 -8.03 18.72 19.17
N LYS A 118 -7.41 17.98 20.10
CA LYS A 118 -7.03 18.49 21.43
C LYS A 118 -6.09 19.70 21.32
N ASN A 119 -5.10 19.62 20.43
CA ASN A 119 -4.16 20.72 20.20
C ASN A 119 -4.81 21.92 19.50
N ARG A 120 -5.71 21.67 18.53
CA ARG A 120 -6.51 22.70 17.85
C ARG A 120 -7.42 23.43 18.83
N ALA A 121 -8.13 22.71 19.69
CA ALA A 121 -8.99 23.28 20.74
C ALA A 121 -8.19 24.15 21.74
N LYS A 122 -6.99 23.71 22.15
CA LYS A 122 -6.10 24.53 22.99
C LYS A 122 -5.68 25.83 22.30
N ARG A 123 -5.32 25.77 21.01
CA ARG A 123 -4.95 26.96 20.22
C ARG A 123 -6.14 27.90 20.03
N GLN A 124 -7.33 27.36 19.77
CA GLN A 124 -8.55 28.16 19.59
C GLN A 124 -8.93 28.88 20.88
N LYS A 125 -8.96 28.19 22.02
CA LYS A 125 -9.18 28.83 23.34
C LYS A 125 -8.18 29.95 23.63
N LYS A 126 -6.91 29.79 23.25
CA LYS A 126 -5.89 30.84 23.38
C LYS A 126 -6.16 32.02 22.44
N LYS A 127 -6.56 31.75 21.19
CA LYS A 127 -6.93 32.77 20.20
C LYS A 127 -8.14 33.57 20.67
N ASP A 128 -9.16 32.90 21.19
CA ASP A 128 -10.39 33.55 21.68
C ASP A 128 -10.11 34.41 22.92
N ARG A 129 -9.28 33.93 23.86
CA ARG A 129 -8.80 34.74 24.99
C ARG A 129 -7.98 35.95 24.55
N ALA A 130 -7.13 35.81 23.54
CA ALA A 130 -6.34 36.92 23.00
C ALA A 130 -7.23 37.97 22.30
N LYS A 131 -8.24 37.52 21.55
CA LYS A 131 -9.25 38.41 20.94
C LYS A 131 -10.05 39.16 22.00
N ALA A 132 -10.57 38.46 23.01
CA ALA A 132 -11.31 39.09 24.11
C ALA A 132 -10.47 40.11 24.90
N LYS A 133 -9.15 39.89 25.02
CA LYS A 133 -8.24 40.86 25.65
C LYS A 133 -7.85 42.02 24.72
N GLY A 134 -7.90 41.82 23.40
CA GLY A 134 -7.64 42.85 22.40
C GLY A 134 -8.84 43.77 22.12
N THR A 135 -10.07 43.31 22.39
CA THR A 135 -11.30 44.11 22.22
C THR A 135 -11.66 44.98 23.43
N GLY A 136 -10.85 44.96 24.50
CA GLY A 136 -11.06 45.79 25.70
C GLY A 136 -10.27 47.11 25.70
N THR A 137 -9.59 47.46 24.61
CA THR A 137 -8.84 48.72 24.50
C THR A 137 -8.82 49.21 23.05
N GLN A 138 -9.99 49.54 22.51
CA GLN A 138 -10.15 50.50 21.42
C GLN A 138 -11.52 51.16 21.56
N ASP A 139 -11.61 52.15 22.47
CA ASP A 139 -12.24 53.41 22.11
C ASP A 139 -11.10 54.33 21.64
N ASP A 140 -11.36 54.97 20.49
CA ASP A 140 -10.64 56.09 19.86
C ASP A 140 -9.13 55.99 19.57
N LYS A 141 -8.81 55.69 18.29
CA LYS A 141 -7.87 56.52 17.51
C LYS A 141 -7.94 56.25 16.01
N GLU A 142 -8.15 57.34 15.28
CA GLU A 142 -8.09 57.49 13.82
C GLU A 142 -6.84 56.91 13.13
N PRO A 143 -6.91 56.68 11.79
CA PRO A 143 -5.80 56.13 11.02
C PRO A 143 -4.82 57.24 10.58
N SER A 144 -3.56 57.19 11.05
CA SER A 144 -2.47 57.92 10.41
C SER A 144 -1.56 56.96 9.63
N GLN A 145 -1.41 57.25 8.33
CA GLN A 145 -0.47 56.62 7.40
C GLN A 145 1.00 56.74 7.87
N GLY A 146 1.86 55.77 7.50
CA GLY A 146 3.32 55.96 7.50
C GLY A 146 4.18 54.72 7.77
N GLN A 147 4.56 54.02 6.69
CA GLN A 147 5.86 53.40 6.33
C GLN A 147 6.77 52.68 7.37
N ASP A 148 7.16 51.46 6.96
CA ASP A 148 8.48 50.79 7.05
C ASP A 148 9.30 50.80 8.35
N ALA A 149 9.49 49.62 8.95
CA ALA A 149 10.81 49.12 9.38
C ALA A 149 10.71 47.71 9.99
N HIS A 150 11.58 46.82 9.52
CA HIS A 150 11.79 45.45 9.98
C HIS A 150 12.12 45.35 11.49
N ALA A 151 11.10 45.18 12.34
CA ALA A 151 11.31 44.81 13.74
C ALA A 151 11.38 43.28 13.89
N ARG A 152 12.62 42.75 13.85
CA ARG A 152 12.97 41.39 14.29
C ARG A 152 12.31 41.07 15.64
N VAL A 153 11.33 40.19 15.63
CA VAL A 153 10.70 39.67 16.86
C VAL A 153 11.76 38.95 17.70
N PRO A 154 11.96 39.30 18.99
CA PRO A 154 12.99 38.69 19.81
C PRO A 154 12.65 37.21 20.05
N ILE A 155 13.53 36.33 19.59
CA ILE A 155 13.43 34.87 19.75
C ILE A 155 13.43 34.55 21.25
N LYS A 156 12.24 34.38 21.82
CA LYS A 156 12.07 33.86 23.18
C LYS A 156 12.60 32.43 23.21
N LYS A 157 13.79 32.29 23.82
CA LYS A 157 14.47 31.05 24.20
C LYS A 157 13.46 30.05 24.75
N ARG A 158 13.10 29.04 23.95
CA ARG A 158 12.39 27.85 24.43
C ARG A 158 13.45 26.86 24.90
N ARG A 159 13.61 26.73 26.22
CA ARG A 159 14.44 25.66 26.82
C ARG A 159 13.77 24.31 26.49
N LEU A 160 14.51 23.42 25.84
CA LEU A 160 14.14 22.03 25.61
C LEU A 160 14.37 21.26 26.92
N VAL A 161 13.43 20.39 27.30
CA VAL A 161 13.29 19.80 28.65
C VAL A 161 14.41 18.81 29.03
N ASN A 162 15.49 18.68 28.25
CA ASN A 162 16.55 17.70 28.53
C ASN A 162 17.98 18.22 28.33
N GLY A 163 18.22 19.53 28.39
CA GLY A 163 19.57 20.09 28.54
C GLY A 163 20.54 19.91 27.37
N LYS A 164 20.16 19.24 26.27
CA LYS A 164 20.94 19.21 25.03
C LYS A 164 20.50 20.36 24.12
N GLU A 165 21.43 21.28 23.89
CA GLU A 165 21.26 22.38 22.94
C GLU A 165 21.34 21.81 21.52
N MET A 166 20.28 22.00 20.73
CA MET A 166 20.31 21.75 19.29
C MET A 166 20.80 23.03 18.61
N ILE A 167 22.10 23.09 18.33
CA ILE A 167 22.68 24.13 17.49
C ILE A 167 22.31 23.78 16.05
N PHE A 168 21.45 24.59 15.44
CA PHE A 168 21.14 24.46 14.01
C PHE A 168 22.36 24.93 13.20
N ARG A 169 23.04 23.98 12.52
CA ARG A 169 24.06 24.28 11.51
C ARG A 169 23.43 25.01 10.33
N GLN A 170 24.11 26.05 9.84
CA GLN A 170 23.81 26.64 8.53
C GLN A 170 24.46 25.76 7.43
N PRO A 171 23.89 25.71 6.21
CA PRO A 171 24.45 24.91 5.14
C PRO A 171 25.83 25.47 4.73
N GLY A 172 26.93 24.74 5.00
CA GLY A 172 28.27 25.07 4.51
C GLY A 172 29.47 24.82 5.44
N GLU A 173 29.29 24.29 6.66
CA GLU A 173 30.41 24.07 7.59
C GLU A 173 30.81 22.58 7.66
N GLU A 174 31.96 22.27 7.07
CA GLU A 174 32.61 20.95 7.05
C GLU A 174 33.30 20.72 8.40
N SER A 175 32.98 19.61 9.08
CA SER A 175 33.66 19.18 10.30
C SER A 175 34.15 17.76 10.07
N ASP A 176 35.47 17.67 9.91
CA ASP A 176 36.28 16.48 9.99
C ASP A 176 36.19 15.92 11.42
N ASP A 177 35.74 14.67 11.55
CA ASP A 177 35.96 13.87 12.75
C ASP A 177 35.85 12.39 12.36
N SER A 178 37.01 11.80 12.11
CA SER A 178 37.22 10.39 11.82
C SER A 178 37.25 9.59 13.12
N GLU A 179 36.23 8.78 13.38
CA GLU A 179 36.33 7.68 14.35
C GLU A 179 35.64 6.43 13.77
N ALA A 180 36.43 5.38 13.69
CA ALA A 180 36.09 4.08 13.13
C ALA A 180 35.05 3.37 14.01
N ASN A 181 34.08 2.70 13.38
CA ASN A 181 33.40 1.60 14.06
C ASN A 181 33.04 0.47 13.10
N VAL A 182 33.53 -0.71 13.47
CA VAL A 182 33.53 -1.98 12.75
C VAL A 182 32.12 -2.60 12.80
N PRO A 183 31.58 -3.16 11.71
CA PRO A 183 30.30 -3.86 11.75
C PRO A 183 30.44 -5.23 12.45
N PRO A 184 29.54 -5.62 13.36
CA PRO A 184 29.56 -6.95 13.94
C PRO A 184 29.07 -7.99 12.92
N ASP A 185 29.89 -9.03 12.78
CA ASP A 185 29.67 -10.27 12.05
C ASP A 185 28.47 -11.04 12.63
N MET A 186 27.53 -11.44 11.77
CA MET A 186 26.37 -12.29 12.10
C MET A 186 26.61 -13.65 11.44
N SER A 187 27.51 -14.43 12.02
CA SER A 187 27.74 -15.82 11.67
C SER A 187 26.68 -16.73 12.29
N GLN A 188 26.42 -17.81 11.56
CA GLN A 188 25.28 -18.71 11.59
C GLN A 188 25.31 -19.66 12.79
N GLU A 189 24.13 -19.96 13.37
CA GLU A 189 23.91 -21.09 14.26
C GLU A 189 23.08 -22.17 13.51
N PRO A 190 23.42 -23.47 13.63
CA PRO A 190 22.76 -24.55 12.90
C PRO A 190 21.43 -24.94 13.58
N VAL A 191 20.37 -25.10 12.78
CA VAL A 191 19.10 -25.68 13.25
C VAL A 191 19.15 -27.19 13.07
N GLU A 192 19.13 -27.91 14.20
CA GLU A 192 19.06 -29.37 14.27
C GLU A 192 17.65 -29.88 13.93
N ASP A 193 17.61 -30.91 13.08
CA ASP A 193 16.41 -31.67 12.72
C ASP A 193 15.83 -32.38 13.95
N THR A 194 14.65 -31.97 14.40
CA THR A 194 13.85 -32.76 15.37
C THR A 194 12.57 -33.24 14.71
N ILE A 195 12.58 -34.51 14.32
CA ILE A 195 11.41 -35.27 13.87
C ILE A 195 10.54 -35.55 15.10
N ILE A 196 9.35 -34.97 15.18
CA ILE A 196 8.34 -35.36 16.17
C ILE A 196 7.24 -36.16 15.45
N ALA A 197 7.29 -37.47 15.65
CA ALA A 197 6.23 -38.40 15.32
C ALA A 197 5.22 -38.47 16.48
N GLY A 198 3.93 -38.27 16.17
CA GLY A 198 2.82 -38.92 16.86
C GLY A 198 2.03 -38.14 17.94
N SER A 199 0.70 -38.30 17.85
CA SER A 199 -0.35 -38.12 18.88
C SER A 199 -0.73 -36.65 19.23
N GLU A 200 -1.98 -36.20 19.25
CA GLU A 200 -3.30 -36.83 19.46
C GLU A 200 -4.41 -36.07 18.71
N ALA A 201 -5.51 -36.78 18.40
CA ALA A 201 -6.70 -36.23 17.76
C ALA A 201 -7.50 -35.35 18.73
N VAL A 202 -7.83 -34.13 18.30
CA VAL A 202 -8.69 -33.19 19.04
C VAL A 202 -10.15 -33.66 18.95
N PRO A 203 -10.91 -33.75 20.05
CA PRO A 203 -12.31 -34.17 20.00
C PRO A 203 -13.17 -33.11 19.30
N VAL A 204 -13.84 -33.52 18.21
CA VAL A 204 -14.82 -32.70 17.49
C VAL A 204 -16.08 -32.59 18.36
N ALA A 205 -16.39 -31.39 18.85
CA ALA A 205 -17.65 -31.13 19.54
C ALA A 205 -18.83 -31.23 18.56
N GLU A 206 -19.80 -32.10 18.85
CA GLU A 206 -21.05 -32.23 18.10
C GLU A 206 -21.91 -30.96 18.22
N LEU A 207 -22.29 -30.39 17.07
CA LEU A 207 -23.25 -29.29 17.00
C LEU A 207 -24.70 -29.81 17.15
N PRO A 208 -25.62 -29.02 17.72
CA PRO A 208 -26.99 -29.47 17.96
C PRO A 208 -27.76 -29.71 16.66
N ARG A 209 -28.24 -30.95 16.51
CA ARG A 209 -29.07 -31.42 15.38
C ARG A 209 -30.51 -30.92 15.55
N VAL A 210 -30.93 -30.02 14.65
CA VAL A 210 -32.32 -29.54 14.59
C VAL A 210 -33.17 -30.55 13.81
N THR A 211 -34.17 -31.15 14.46
CA THR A 211 -35.19 -32.00 13.84
C THR A 211 -36.45 -31.20 13.63
N PHE A 212 -36.92 -31.09 12.38
CA PHE A 212 -38.22 -30.53 12.06
C PHE A 212 -39.28 -31.62 12.27
N ILE A 213 -40.28 -31.32 13.10
CA ILE A 213 -41.48 -32.13 13.25
C ILE A 213 -42.51 -31.52 12.30
N GLU A 214 -42.91 -32.26 11.28
CA GLU A 214 -44.03 -31.91 10.40
C GLU A 214 -45.34 -32.29 11.12
N GLU A 215 -46.26 -31.34 11.19
CA GLU A 215 -47.65 -31.52 11.65
C GLU A 215 -48.58 -31.79 10.46
#